data_AF-A0A7J5WVS8-F1
#
_entry.id   AF-A0A7J5WVS8-F1
#
_cell.length_a   1.000
_cell.length_b   1.000
_cell.length_c   1.000
_cell.angle_alpha   90.00
_cell.angle_beta   90.00
_cell.angle_gamma   90.00
#
_symmetry.space_group_name_H-M   'P 1'
#
loop_
_entity.id
_entity.type
_entity.pdbx_description
1 polymer ?
#
loop_
_entity_poly.entity_id
_entity_poly.type
_entity_poly.pdbx_seq_one_letter_code
_entity_poly.pdbx_strand_id
1 'polypeptide(L)'
;MDRQTFDEMSEHCELYTGRPWDGTLDHLVGANSRQSEAIEILNRHADWLRDCKERVERSGTRWSTSSCRAQSRRDGDLAAPPEWIGKLSEELTPDRLLSGFDE
;
A
#
# COMPACT_ATOMS: atom_id res chain seq x y z
N MET A 1 -20.53 -8.50 22.64
CA MET A 1 -20.16 -7.75 21.43
C MET A 1 -21.45 -7.43 20.70
N ASP A 2 -21.67 -6.16 20.38
CA ASP A 2 -22.84 -5.79 19.58
C ASP A 2 -22.61 -6.11 18.10
N ARG A 3 -23.69 -6.08 17.32
CA ARG A 3 -23.66 -6.42 15.90
C ARG A 3 -22.76 -5.48 15.10
N GLN A 4 -22.77 -4.20 15.43
CA GLN A 4 -21.95 -3.20 14.74
C GLN A 4 -20.46 -3.51 14.90
N THR A 5 -20.01 -3.79 16.13
CA THR A 5 -18.62 -4.16 16.41
C THR A 5 -18.23 -5.43 15.66
N PHE A 6 -19.13 -6.42 15.59
CA PHE A 6 -18.87 -7.65 14.82
C PHE A 6 -18.75 -7.39 13.32
N ASP A 7 -19.62 -6.55 12.77
CA ASP A 7 -19.62 -6.18 11.35
C ASP A 7 -18.32 -5.40 11.01
N GLU A 8 -17.93 -4.43 11.84
CA GLU A 8 -16.68 -3.66 11.68
C GLU A 8 -15.43 -4.55 11.75
N MET A 9 -15.38 -5.49 12.70
CA MET A 9 -14.27 -6.44 12.82
C MET A 9 -14.23 -7.41 11.64
N SER A 10 -15.41 -7.82 11.14
CA SER A 10 -15.52 -8.67 9.97
C SER A 10 -15.03 -7.97 8.72
N GLU A 11 -15.41 -6.72 8.49
CA GLU A 11 -14.94 -5.89 7.37
C GLU A 11 -13.42 -5.66 7.44
N HIS A 12 -12.88 -5.36 8.63
CA HIS A 12 -11.44 -5.18 8.83
C HIS A 12 -10.64 -6.44 8.51
N CYS A 13 -11.06 -7.60 9.05
CA CYS A 13 -10.45 -8.87 8.67
C CYS A 13 -10.58 -9.12 7.17
N GLU A 14 -11.74 -8.90 6.58
CA GLU A 14 -11.95 -9.16 5.16
C GLU A 14 -11.10 -8.27 4.24
N LEU A 15 -10.83 -7.03 4.65
CA LEU A 15 -9.98 -6.09 3.93
C LEU A 15 -8.51 -6.54 3.91
N TYR A 16 -7.99 -7.02 5.04
CA TYR A 16 -6.57 -7.36 5.16
C TYR A 16 -6.28 -8.85 4.98
N THR A 17 -7.28 -9.72 5.08
CA THR A 17 -7.09 -11.18 4.96
C THR A 17 -7.85 -11.83 3.81
N GLY A 18 -8.77 -11.11 3.20
CA GLY A 18 -9.64 -11.64 2.15
C GLY A 18 -10.76 -12.54 2.68
N ARG A 19 -10.89 -12.70 4.00
CA ARG A 19 -11.94 -13.50 4.64
C ARG A 19 -12.60 -12.74 5.78
N PRO A 20 -13.93 -12.86 5.97
CA PRO A 20 -14.60 -12.27 7.13
C PRO A 20 -14.02 -12.84 8.41
N TRP A 21 -14.11 -12.07 9.48
CA TRP A 21 -13.66 -12.51 10.80
C TRP A 21 -14.34 -13.81 11.22
N ASP A 22 -13.57 -14.77 11.73
CA ASP A 22 -14.04 -16.10 12.14
C ASP A 22 -14.38 -16.17 13.63
N GLY A 23 -14.33 -15.03 14.32
CA GLY A 23 -14.55 -14.93 15.77
C GLY A 23 -13.30 -15.16 16.62
N THR A 24 -12.14 -15.48 16.01
CA THR A 24 -10.89 -15.75 16.75
C THR A 24 -10.00 -14.53 16.90
N LEU A 25 -9.26 -14.44 18.00
CA LEU A 25 -8.28 -13.38 18.20
C LEU A 25 -7.13 -13.49 17.18
N ASP A 26 -6.73 -14.70 16.82
CA ASP A 26 -5.64 -14.96 15.88
C ASP A 26 -5.92 -14.33 14.51
N HIS A 27 -7.18 -14.37 14.04
CA HIS A 27 -7.55 -13.75 12.78
C HIS A 27 -7.45 -12.21 12.83
N LEU A 28 -7.81 -11.57 13.96
CA LEU A 28 -7.62 -10.13 14.14
C LEU A 28 -6.15 -9.74 14.21
N VAL A 29 -5.33 -10.56 14.89
CA VAL A 29 -3.88 -10.38 14.96
C VAL A 29 -3.28 -10.47 13.55
N GLY A 30 -3.71 -11.45 12.75
CA GLY A 30 -3.28 -11.58 11.35
C GLY A 30 -3.66 -10.38 10.49
N ALA A 31 -4.90 -9.89 10.62
CA ALA A 31 -5.35 -8.68 9.92
C ALA A 31 -4.52 -7.44 10.31
N ASN A 32 -4.24 -7.25 11.60
CA ASN A 32 -3.43 -6.15 12.10
C ASN A 32 -1.95 -6.21 11.67
N SER A 33 -1.37 -7.42 11.56
CA SER A 33 -0.01 -7.58 11.02
C SER A 33 0.06 -7.08 9.58
N ARG A 34 -0.88 -7.51 8.73
CA ARG A 34 -0.95 -7.09 7.33
C ARG A 34 -1.24 -5.61 7.17
N GLN A 35 -2.09 -5.03 8.03
CA GLN A 35 -2.27 -3.59 8.09
C GLN A 35 -0.97 -2.85 8.41
N SER A 36 -0.19 -3.34 9.37
CA SER A 36 1.09 -2.74 9.77
C SER A 36 2.10 -2.77 8.61
N GLU A 37 2.15 -3.90 7.89
CA GLU A 37 2.97 -4.05 6.69
C GLU A 37 2.55 -3.06 5.58
N ALA A 38 1.24 -2.87 5.37
CA ALA A 38 0.74 -1.87 4.42
C ALA A 38 1.13 -0.43 4.81
N ILE A 39 1.10 -0.09 6.10
CA ILE A 39 1.56 1.21 6.61
C ILE A 39 3.05 1.40 6.36
N GLU A 40 3.87 0.35 6.57
CA GLU A 40 5.30 0.42 6.31
C GLU A 40 5.59 0.74 4.84
N ILE A 41 4.86 0.13 3.91
CA ILE A 41 4.98 0.42 2.47
C ILE A 41 4.68 1.88 2.17
N LEU A 42 3.56 2.39 2.70
CA LEU A 42 3.15 3.78 2.48
C LEU A 42 4.18 4.77 3.03
N ASN A 43 4.76 4.48 4.19
CA ASN A 43 5.83 5.29 4.78
C ASN A 43 7.09 5.27 3.91
N ARG A 44 7.54 4.10 3.45
CA ARG A 44 8.71 4.03 2.56
C ARG A 44 8.47 4.74 1.23
N HIS A 45 7.24 4.69 0.70
CA HIS A 45 6.85 5.45 -0.48
C HIS A 45 6.93 6.97 -0.20
N ALA A 46 6.40 7.44 0.93
CA ALA A 46 6.46 8.85 1.31
C ALA A 46 7.91 9.34 1.45
N ASP A 47 8.79 8.54 2.06
CA ASP A 47 10.22 8.83 2.17
C ASP A 47 10.89 8.92 0.80
N TRP A 48 10.62 7.97 -0.10
CA TRP A 48 11.15 8.02 -1.46
C TRP A 48 10.68 9.26 -2.23
N LEU A 49 9.41 9.67 -2.09
CA LEU A 49 8.88 10.89 -2.70
C LEU A 49 9.56 12.14 -2.16
N ARG A 50 9.81 12.20 -0.84
CA ARG A 50 10.55 13.29 -0.20
C ARG A 50 11.96 13.39 -0.78
N ASP A 51 12.68 12.28 -0.84
CA ASP A 51 14.05 12.25 -1.33
C ASP A 51 14.14 12.60 -2.83
N CYS A 52 13.17 12.18 -3.63
CA CYS A 52 13.02 12.59 -5.03
C CYS A 52 12.82 14.11 -5.17
N LYS A 53 11.92 14.67 -4.36
CA LYS A 53 11.65 16.11 -4.35
C LYS A 53 12.92 16.89 -4.04
N GLU A 54 13.63 16.50 -2.99
CA GLU A 54 14.88 17.17 -2.60
C GLU A 54 15.94 17.11 -3.71
N ARG A 55 16.11 15.95 -4.36
CA ARG A 55 17.05 15.80 -5.50
C ARG A 55 16.71 16.75 -6.65
N VAL A 56 15.43 16.87 -7.01
CA VAL A 56 14.96 17.75 -8.10
C VAL A 56 15.14 19.23 -7.74
N GLU A 57 14.78 19.61 -6.51
CA GLU A 57 14.88 21.00 -6.07
C GLU A 57 16.35 21.43 -5.95
N ARG A 58 17.26 20.53 -5.53
CA ARG A 58 18.72 20.77 -5.54
C ARG A 58 19.29 20.99 -6.94
N SER A 59 18.67 20.44 -7.99
CA SER A 59 19.10 20.67 -9.38
C SER A 59 18.53 21.95 -9.98
N GLY A 60 17.93 22.83 -9.16
CA GLY A 60 17.30 24.08 -9.60
C GLY A 60 16.01 23.88 -10.40
N THR A 61 15.49 22.65 -10.44
CA THR A 61 14.25 22.33 -11.13
C THR A 61 13.10 22.30 -10.11
N ARG A 62 11.92 22.80 -10.50
CA ARG A 62 10.74 22.78 -9.63
C ARG A 62 10.16 21.37 -9.54
N TRP A 63 9.82 20.94 -8.33
CA TRP A 63 9.06 19.70 -8.12
C TRP A 63 7.65 19.80 -8.73
N SER A 64 7.30 18.82 -9.56
CA SER A 64 6.02 18.69 -10.26
C SER A 64 5.72 17.23 -10.58
N THR A 65 4.51 16.93 -11.06
CA THR A 65 4.14 15.60 -11.55
C THR A 65 5.10 15.11 -12.65
N SER A 66 5.58 16.01 -13.51
CA SER A 66 6.52 15.68 -14.58
C SER A 66 7.89 15.25 -14.02
N SER A 67 8.43 15.99 -13.05
CA SER A 67 9.71 15.65 -12.43
C SER A 67 9.63 14.38 -11.57
N CYS A 68 8.48 14.14 -10.92
CA CYS A 68 8.22 12.90 -10.19
C CYS A 68 8.28 11.68 -11.12
N ARG A 69 7.56 11.72 -12.26
CA ARG A 69 7.62 10.67 -13.28
C ARG A 69 9.03 10.48 -13.84
N ALA A 70 9.79 11.56 -14.01
CA ALA A 70 11.18 11.47 -14.48
C ALA A 70 12.12 10.81 -13.46
N GLN A 71 11.94 11.06 -12.15
CA GLN A 71 12.72 10.40 -11.09
C GLN A 71 12.35 8.92 -10.96
N SER A 72 11.05 8.59 -11.01
CA SER A 72 10.54 7.21 -11.10
C SER A 72 11.24 6.42 -12.22
N ARG A 73 11.29 6.97 -13.44
CA ARG A 73 12.00 6.34 -14.58
C ARG A 73 13.50 6.18 -14.39
N ARG A 74 14.15 7.09 -13.66
CA ARG A 74 15.61 7.07 -13.41
C ARG A 74 15.99 6.07 -12.33
N ASP A 75 15.17 5.94 -11.31
CA ASP A 75 15.35 4.96 -10.24
C ASP A 75 14.98 3.52 -10.72
N GLY A 76 14.66 3.35 -12.01
CA GLY A 76 14.49 2.05 -12.68
C GLY A 76 13.04 1.63 -12.85
N ASP A 77 12.08 2.49 -12.52
CA ASP A 77 10.69 2.09 -12.39
C ASP A 77 9.78 2.87 -13.36
N LEU A 78 9.32 2.18 -14.40
CA LEU A 78 8.56 2.79 -15.49
C LEU A 78 7.07 2.78 -15.14
N ALA A 79 6.61 3.88 -14.56
CA ALA A 79 5.20 4.31 -14.42
C ALA A 79 4.47 4.00 -13.10
N ALA A 80 5.13 3.41 -12.09
CA ALA A 80 4.56 3.04 -10.81
C ALA A 80 5.45 3.52 -9.62
N PRO A 81 4.99 3.44 -8.36
CA PRO A 81 5.89 3.28 -7.23
C PRO A 81 6.84 2.10 -7.47
N PRO A 82 8.11 2.16 -7.00
CA PRO A 82 9.15 1.16 -7.26
C PRO A 82 8.61 -0.27 -7.40
N GLU A 83 9.09 -1.08 -8.36
CA GLU A 83 8.63 -2.46 -8.59
C GLU A 83 8.51 -3.29 -7.29
N TRP A 84 9.40 -3.06 -6.31
CA TRP A 84 9.33 -3.71 -5.00
C TRP A 84 8.14 -3.24 -4.13
N ILE A 85 7.70 -1.98 -4.23
CA ILE A 85 6.46 -1.46 -3.63
C ILE A 85 5.25 -2.06 -4.34
N GLY A 86 5.28 -2.15 -5.67
CA GLY A 86 4.24 -2.81 -6.45
C GLY A 86 4.07 -4.28 -6.03
N LYS A 87 5.15 -5.05 -6.04
CA LYS A 87 5.17 -6.46 -5.60
C LYS A 87 4.69 -6.63 -4.17
N LEU A 88 5.19 -5.80 -3.26
CA LEU A 88 4.80 -5.89 -1.85
C LEU A 88 3.33 -5.48 -1.65
N SER A 89 2.82 -4.51 -2.41
CA SER A 89 1.41 -4.18 -2.42
C SER A 89 0.56 -5.34 -2.94
N GLU A 90 0.97 -5.99 -4.03
CA GLU A 90 0.28 -7.17 -4.58
C GLU A 90 0.30 -8.35 -3.59
N GLU A 91 1.45 -8.65 -2.97
CA GLU A 91 1.59 -9.72 -1.96
C GLU A 91 0.67 -9.55 -0.75
N LEU A 92 0.41 -8.31 -0.35
CA LEU A 92 -0.43 -7.98 0.79
C LEU A 92 -1.89 -7.74 0.43
N THR A 93 -2.20 -7.56 -0.85
CA THR A 93 -3.57 -7.34 -1.32
C THR A 93 -4.28 -8.69 -1.42
N PRO A 94 -5.43 -8.88 -0.76
CA PRO A 94 -6.20 -10.12 -0.92
C PRO A 94 -6.60 -10.40 -2.37
N ASP A 95 -6.48 -11.66 -2.80
CA ASP A 95 -6.74 -12.12 -4.19
C ASP A 95 -8.03 -11.57 -4.82
N ARG A 96 -9.13 -11.50 -4.05
CA ARG A 96 -10.42 -11.01 -4.55
C ARG A 96 -10.41 -9.55 -5.00
N LEU A 97 -9.50 -8.73 -4.45
CA LEU A 97 -9.33 -7.32 -4.81
C LEU A 97 -8.40 -7.15 -6.03
N LEU A 98 -7.58 -8.16 -6.32
CA LEU A 98 -6.71 -8.19 -7.51
C LEU A 98 -7.49 -8.58 -8.78
N SER A 99 -8.52 -9.42 -8.65
CA SER A 99 -9.36 -9.89 -9.77
C SER A 99 -10.34 -8.87 -10.37
N GLY A 100 -10.37 -7.62 -9.88
CA GLY A 100 -11.31 -6.58 -10.30
C GLY A 100 -10.84 -5.64 -11.43
N PHE A 101 -9.63 -5.84 -11.98
CA PHE A 101 -9.05 -4.97 -13.00
C PHE A 101 -9.07 -5.56 -14.43
N ASP A 102 -9.68 -6.73 -14.63
CA ASP A 102 -9.79 -7.43 -15.92
C ASP A 102 -11.18 -7.26 -16.60
N GLU A 103 -11.85 -6.11 -16.45
CA GLU A 103 -13.04 -5.72 -17.24
C GLU A 103 -12.87 -4.38 -17.99
#